data_AF-A0A9Q6IGM2-F1
#
_entry.id   AF-A0A9Q6IGM2-F1
#
_cell.length_a   1.000
_cell.length_b   1.000
_cell.length_c   1.000
_cell.angle_alpha   90.00
_cell.angle_beta   90.00
_cell.angle_gamma   90.00
#
_symmetry.space_group_name_H-M   'P 1'
#
loop_
_entity.id
_entity.type
_entity.pdbx_description
1 polymer ?
#
loop_
_entity_poly.entity_id
_entity_poly.type
_entity_poly.pdbx_seq_one_letter_code
_entity_poly.pdbx_strand_id
1 'polypeptide(L)'
;MPVSNRSPLSVSLGSAAKVFYALVVTSLLLVWFNQQSIRLYCQQKYHDDCEIPGLSQNPQWRFGAQLNQALENARVAFVGSFAASADLSLVAQAEAAADEEPAPLPKVAAAPAPEHPPLSAAHAAPTHTATQAPVPAPVHPQPVAVAPVVSHPPQVESGRTAPLMASLATGDEVFFVGDSLMQGVAPHMANTLRKRYNVKSLNLSKQSTGLAYPSFFNWPKTVESTLASNPNIRLMVIFLGPNDPWDMPVVKGKPFLRFKTPDWEAAYRQRIDSILDTAQAHNVQVIWVGPPNMEKPKLSTAMAYLSDLYKSQIERYQQHFVSANEILGYQNDEFSYYRTTGDGKKVKTRVDDGIHFTTTGQKLIAERVISLINFPSQQLTEH
;
A
#
# COMPACT_ATOMS: atom_id res chain seq x y z
N MET A 1 -13.05 61.98 39.49
CA MET A 1 -13.81 60.79 39.07
C MET A 1 -12.96 59.56 39.33
N PRO A 2 -13.43 58.52 40.04
CA PRO A 2 -12.60 57.35 40.30
C PRO A 2 -12.57 56.45 39.05
N VAL A 3 -11.37 56.06 38.64
CA VAL A 3 -11.14 55.07 37.58
C VAL A 3 -11.45 53.70 38.18
N SER A 4 -12.52 53.07 37.69
CA SER A 4 -12.90 51.71 38.10
C SER A 4 -11.87 50.72 37.56
N ASN A 5 -10.97 50.25 38.43
CA ASN A 5 -10.07 49.15 38.13
C ASN A 5 -10.88 47.85 38.02
N ARG A 6 -11.02 47.33 36.80
CA ARG A 6 -11.61 46.00 36.58
C ARG A 6 -10.74 44.94 37.27
N SER A 7 -11.36 44.13 38.12
CA SER A 7 -10.69 43.06 38.85
C SER A 7 -10.08 42.03 37.87
N PRO A 8 -8.84 41.54 38.10
CA PRO A 8 -8.15 40.59 37.22
C PRO A 8 -8.93 39.28 36.98
N LEU A 9 -9.82 38.91 37.91
CA LEU A 9 -10.74 37.77 37.76
C LEU A 9 -11.72 37.95 36.58
N SER A 10 -12.19 39.17 36.32
CA SER A 10 -13.15 39.44 35.23
C SER A 10 -12.53 39.35 33.82
N VAL A 11 -11.23 39.67 33.71
CA VAL A 11 -10.46 39.55 32.46
C VAL A 11 -10.14 38.09 32.16
N SER A 12 -9.84 37.30 33.19
CA SER A 12 -9.62 35.85 33.09
C SER A 12 -10.89 35.09 32.70
N LEU A 13 -12.04 35.41 33.33
CA LEU A 13 -13.33 34.77 33.01
C LEU A 13 -13.79 35.05 31.57
N GLY A 14 -13.61 36.29 31.08
CA GLY A 14 -13.93 36.64 29.70
C GLY A 14 -13.03 35.95 28.67
N SER A 15 -11.78 35.66 29.04
CA SER A 15 -10.85 34.91 28.19
C SER A 15 -11.20 33.42 28.17
N ALA A 16 -11.51 32.83 29.33
CA ALA A 16 -11.96 31.45 29.44
C ALA A 16 -13.28 31.19 28.69
N ALA A 17 -14.26 32.10 28.78
CA ALA A 17 -15.52 31.99 28.06
C ALA A 17 -15.33 32.02 26.53
N LYS A 18 -14.41 32.84 26.03
CA LYS A 18 -14.06 32.88 24.60
C LYS A 18 -13.41 31.58 24.12
N VAL A 19 -12.48 31.04 24.91
CA VAL A 19 -11.85 29.74 24.61
C VAL A 19 -12.90 28.62 24.59
N PHE A 20 -13.77 28.57 25.60
CA PHE A 20 -14.85 27.59 25.66
C PHE A 20 -15.80 27.71 24.45
N TYR A 21 -16.22 28.92 24.10
CA TYR A 21 -17.05 29.16 22.92
C TYR A 21 -16.36 28.68 21.64
N ALA A 22 -15.07 29.00 21.45
CA ALA A 22 -14.31 28.54 20.30
C ALA A 22 -14.23 27.02 20.22
N LEU A 23 -14.02 26.33 21.35
CA LEU A 23 -14.01 24.87 21.41
C LEU A 23 -15.36 24.27 21.04
N VAL A 24 -16.46 24.83 21.55
CA VAL A 24 -17.83 24.36 21.23
C VAL A 24 -18.13 24.54 19.74
N VAL A 25 -17.89 25.73 19.19
CA VAL A 25 -18.14 26.01 17.77
C VAL A 25 -17.28 25.11 16.88
N THR A 26 -16.00 24.96 17.19
CA THR A 26 -15.10 24.09 16.42
C THR A 26 -15.56 22.63 16.48
N SER A 27 -15.97 22.16 17.66
CA SER A 27 -16.48 20.79 17.81
C SER A 27 -17.75 20.57 16.98
N LEU A 28 -18.70 21.52 17.01
CA LEU A 28 -19.92 21.44 16.19
C LEU A 28 -19.61 21.44 14.69
N LEU A 29 -18.66 22.28 14.26
CA LEU A 29 -18.20 22.31 12.86
C LEU A 29 -17.54 21.00 12.47
N LEU A 30 -16.72 20.40 13.32
CA LEU A 30 -16.10 19.10 13.06
C LEU A 30 -17.14 17.99 12.93
N VAL A 31 -18.16 17.97 13.78
CA VAL A 31 -19.27 17.00 13.67
C VAL A 31 -20.05 17.23 12.38
N TRP A 32 -20.37 18.49 12.08
CA TRP A 32 -21.06 18.88 10.86
C TRP A 32 -20.25 18.53 9.60
N PHE A 33 -18.93 18.63 9.64
CA PHE A 33 -18.06 18.33 8.50
C PHE A 33 -17.79 16.82 8.34
N ASN A 34 -17.69 16.06 9.44
CA ASN A 34 -17.27 14.65 9.45
C ASN A 34 -18.42 13.65 9.65
N GLN A 35 -19.63 13.99 9.21
CA GLN A 35 -20.84 13.18 9.45
C GLN A 35 -20.70 11.74 8.94
N GLN A 36 -20.11 11.54 7.76
CA GLN A 36 -19.94 10.20 7.18
C GLN A 36 -18.99 9.33 8.02
N SER A 37 -17.88 9.91 8.49
CA SER A 37 -16.93 9.23 9.37
C SER A 37 -17.56 8.84 10.70
N ILE A 38 -18.37 9.73 11.28
CA ILE A 38 -19.10 9.47 12.53
C ILE A 38 -20.11 8.33 12.35
N ARG A 39 -20.90 8.37 11.27
CA ARG A 39 -21.85 7.30 10.95
C ARG A 39 -21.15 5.97 10.79
N LEU A 40 -20.07 5.92 10.01
CA LEU A 40 -19.28 4.69 9.82
C LEU A 40 -18.74 4.15 11.15
N TYR A 41 -18.16 5.03 11.98
CA TYR A 41 -17.68 4.63 13.31
C TYR A 41 -18.80 4.04 14.17
N CYS A 42 -19.98 4.67 14.15
CA CYS A 42 -21.11 4.15 14.90
C CYS A 42 -21.60 2.80 14.38
N GLN A 43 -21.64 2.60 13.06
CA GLN A 43 -21.99 1.31 12.48
C GLN A 43 -20.98 0.23 12.87
N GLN A 44 -19.71 0.57 12.94
CA GLN A 44 -18.61 -0.32 13.32
C GLN A 44 -18.60 -0.66 14.81
N LYS A 45 -18.85 0.35 15.66
CA LYS A 45 -18.69 0.22 17.11
C LYS A 45 -19.96 -0.20 17.82
N TYR A 46 -21.11 0.30 17.36
CA TYR A 46 -22.40 0.17 18.03
C TYR A 46 -23.45 -0.55 17.19
N HIS A 47 -23.12 -0.93 15.94
CA HIS A 47 -24.06 -1.53 14.98
C HIS A 47 -25.31 -0.66 14.72
N ASP A 48 -25.15 0.66 14.79
CA ASP A 48 -26.20 1.66 14.59
C ASP A 48 -25.65 2.88 13.81
N ASP A 49 -26.54 3.68 13.22
CA ASP A 49 -26.18 4.80 12.35
C ASP A 49 -25.84 6.10 13.12
N CYS A 50 -26.15 6.18 14.42
CA CYS A 50 -26.03 7.40 15.25
C CYS A 50 -26.66 8.66 14.61
N GLU A 51 -27.63 8.50 13.72
CA GLU A 51 -28.30 9.64 13.10
C GLU A 51 -29.17 10.36 14.12
N ILE A 52 -29.02 11.68 14.19
CA ILE A 52 -29.89 12.53 15.01
C ILE A 52 -31.21 12.71 14.25
N PRO A 53 -32.36 12.20 14.76
CA PRO A 53 -33.64 12.31 14.09
C PRO A 53 -33.99 13.76 13.76
N GLY A 54 -34.50 14.00 12.55
CA GLY A 54 -34.85 15.33 12.04
C GLY A 54 -33.66 16.15 11.53
N LEU A 55 -32.45 15.98 12.09
CA LEU A 55 -31.26 16.69 11.64
C LEU A 55 -30.67 16.09 10.36
N SER A 56 -30.66 14.76 10.22
CA SER A 56 -30.12 14.07 9.03
C SER A 56 -30.87 14.39 7.73
N GLN A 57 -32.12 14.86 7.84
CA GLN A 57 -32.95 15.27 6.70
C GLN A 57 -32.70 16.72 6.26
N ASN A 58 -32.07 17.55 7.11
CA ASN A 58 -31.85 18.96 6.83
C ASN A 58 -30.78 19.16 5.74
N PRO A 59 -31.07 19.86 4.63
CA PRO A 59 -30.08 20.12 3.58
C PRO A 59 -28.84 20.87 4.07
N GLN A 60 -28.99 21.82 4.99
CA GLN A 60 -27.87 22.57 5.58
C GLN A 60 -26.98 21.67 6.44
N TRP A 61 -27.56 20.69 7.11
CA TRP A 61 -26.79 19.65 7.77
C TRP A 61 -26.01 18.85 6.73
N ARG A 62 -26.70 18.25 5.75
CA ARG A 62 -26.08 17.38 4.72
C ARG A 62 -25.00 18.09 3.89
N PHE A 63 -25.08 19.41 3.75
CA PHE A 63 -24.07 20.21 3.04
C PHE A 63 -22.65 20.01 3.62
N GLY A 64 -22.49 19.85 4.93
CA GLY A 64 -21.18 19.63 5.53
C GLY A 64 -20.49 18.36 5.03
N ALA A 65 -21.23 17.26 4.93
CA ALA A 65 -20.74 16.01 4.35
C ALA A 65 -20.44 16.13 2.85
N GLN A 66 -21.27 16.86 2.11
CA GLN A 66 -21.07 17.11 0.67
C GLN A 66 -19.80 17.94 0.42
N LEU A 67 -19.58 18.98 1.23
CA LEU A 67 -18.41 19.83 1.17
C LEU A 67 -17.13 19.05 1.49
N ASN A 68 -17.15 18.22 2.54
CA ASN A 68 -16.02 17.35 2.87
C ASN A 68 -15.65 16.44 1.69
N GLN A 69 -16.64 15.77 1.11
CA GLN A 69 -16.43 14.90 -0.05
C GLN A 69 -15.89 15.66 -1.28
N ALA A 70 -16.41 16.85 -1.55
CA ALA A 70 -15.94 17.70 -2.65
C ALA A 70 -14.48 18.14 -2.43
N LEU A 71 -14.12 18.50 -1.20
CA LEU A 71 -12.75 18.90 -0.86
C LEU A 71 -11.77 17.75 -1.00
N GLU A 72 -12.14 16.53 -0.59
CA GLU A 72 -11.28 15.35 -0.80
C GLU A 72 -11.09 15.06 -2.29
N ASN A 73 -12.16 15.12 -3.10
CA ASN A 73 -12.04 14.95 -4.55
C ASN A 73 -11.15 16.03 -5.18
N ALA A 74 -11.32 17.29 -4.76
CA ALA A 74 -10.51 18.42 -5.23
C ALA A 74 -9.04 18.26 -4.83
N ARG A 75 -8.76 17.81 -3.60
CA ARG A 75 -7.41 17.52 -3.12
C ARG A 75 -6.73 16.45 -3.99
N VAL A 76 -7.43 15.35 -4.27
CA VAL A 76 -6.91 14.29 -5.14
C VAL A 76 -6.61 14.84 -6.54
N ALA A 77 -7.52 15.62 -7.12
CA ALA A 77 -7.31 16.26 -8.42
C ALA A 77 -6.15 17.26 -8.43
N PHE A 78 -6.01 18.08 -7.39
CA PHE A 78 -4.95 19.08 -7.24
C PHE A 78 -3.57 18.47 -7.06
N VAL A 79 -3.44 17.41 -6.26
CA VAL A 79 -2.19 16.64 -6.18
C VAL A 79 -1.87 16.03 -7.55
N GLY A 80 -2.88 15.53 -8.27
CA GLY A 80 -2.75 15.10 -9.66
C GLY A 80 -2.27 16.22 -10.60
N SER A 81 -2.72 17.47 -10.41
CA SER A 81 -2.33 18.59 -11.27
C SER A 81 -0.88 19.03 -11.08
N PHE A 82 -0.27 18.88 -9.90
CA PHE A 82 1.17 19.12 -9.75
C PHE A 82 2.02 18.08 -10.47
N ALA A 83 1.53 16.84 -10.55
CA ALA A 83 2.17 15.85 -11.40
C ALA A 83 2.10 16.28 -12.88
N ALA A 84 1.06 17.00 -13.30
CA ALA A 84 0.89 17.50 -14.67
C ALA A 84 1.61 18.85 -14.93
N SER A 85 1.70 19.78 -13.96
CA SER A 85 2.35 21.08 -14.15
C SER A 85 3.87 20.99 -14.12
N ALA A 86 4.42 20.02 -13.37
CA ALA A 86 5.82 19.64 -13.50
C ALA A 86 6.15 19.16 -14.93
N ASP A 87 5.16 18.64 -15.70
CA ASP A 87 5.37 18.25 -17.10
C ASP A 87 5.46 19.45 -18.03
N LEU A 88 4.61 20.45 -17.88
CA LEU A 88 4.71 21.65 -18.72
C LEU A 88 6.03 22.39 -18.50
N SER A 89 6.51 22.44 -17.24
CA SER A 89 7.80 23.05 -16.92
C SER A 89 8.99 22.24 -17.45
N LEU A 90 8.91 20.91 -17.47
CA LEU A 90 10.00 20.05 -17.95
C LEU A 90 10.00 19.93 -19.48
N VAL A 91 8.83 19.89 -20.11
CA VAL A 91 8.71 19.94 -21.59
C VAL A 91 9.19 21.28 -22.10
N ALA A 92 8.80 22.40 -21.47
CA ALA A 92 9.32 23.72 -21.84
C ALA A 92 10.83 23.85 -21.60
N GLN A 93 11.38 23.20 -20.57
CA GLN A 93 12.84 23.17 -20.33
C GLN A 93 13.57 22.24 -21.30
N ALA A 94 12.97 21.12 -21.71
CA ALA A 94 13.55 20.20 -22.68
C ALA A 94 13.50 20.75 -24.11
N GLU A 95 12.43 21.45 -24.48
CA GLU A 95 12.33 22.18 -25.75
C GLU A 95 13.32 23.36 -25.78
N ALA A 96 13.49 24.09 -24.68
CA ALA A 96 14.49 25.16 -24.58
C ALA A 96 15.95 24.64 -24.61
N ALA A 97 16.20 23.43 -24.09
CA ALA A 97 17.53 22.80 -24.10
C ALA A 97 17.88 22.12 -25.44
N ALA A 98 16.88 21.87 -26.31
CA ALA A 98 17.10 21.31 -27.63
C ALA A 98 17.57 22.34 -28.68
N ASP A 99 17.42 23.64 -28.37
CA ASP A 99 17.85 24.76 -29.22
C ASP A 99 19.25 25.31 -28.85
N GLU A 100 19.90 24.80 -27.80
CA GLU A 100 21.28 25.15 -27.44
C GLU A 100 22.28 24.05 -27.85
N GLU A 101 23.13 24.37 -28.82
CA GLU A 101 24.24 23.53 -29.26
C GLU A 101 25.26 23.36 -28.12
N PRO A 102 25.67 22.12 -27.75
CA PRO A 102 26.54 21.92 -26.60
C PRO A 102 27.94 22.46 -26.87
N ALA A 103 28.40 23.37 -26.01
CA ALA A 103 29.75 23.89 -26.04
C ALA A 103 30.81 22.76 -25.88
N PRO A 104 31.98 22.84 -26.53
CA PRO A 104 32.98 21.78 -26.46
C PRO A 104 33.58 21.68 -25.07
N LEU A 105 33.67 20.46 -24.53
CA LEU A 105 34.33 20.17 -23.26
C LEU A 105 35.83 20.52 -23.31
N PRO A 106 36.38 21.19 -22.28
CA PRO A 106 37.81 21.44 -22.20
C PRO A 106 38.60 20.14 -21.92
N LYS A 107 39.68 19.93 -22.69
CA LYS A 107 40.61 18.80 -22.53
C LYS A 107 41.42 18.98 -21.24
N VAL A 108 41.29 18.04 -20.30
CA VAL A 108 42.15 17.95 -19.12
C VAL A 108 43.45 17.23 -19.49
N ALA A 109 44.56 17.95 -19.36
CA ALA A 109 45.91 17.42 -19.51
C ALA A 109 46.28 16.53 -18.30
N ALA A 110 46.91 15.39 -18.59
CA ALA A 110 47.44 14.49 -17.58
C ALA A 110 48.64 15.10 -16.83
N ALA A 111 48.70 14.88 -15.52
CA ALA A 111 49.87 15.16 -14.67
C ALA A 111 50.20 13.94 -13.79
N PRO A 112 51.47 13.73 -13.42
CA PRO A 112 52.03 12.41 -13.11
C PRO A 112 51.98 12.04 -11.62
N ALA A 113 52.09 10.73 -11.37
CA ALA A 113 52.09 10.09 -10.06
C ALA A 113 53.34 10.42 -9.21
N PRO A 114 53.23 10.38 -7.87
CA PRO A 114 54.39 10.22 -6.99
C PRO A 114 54.44 8.86 -6.28
N GLU A 115 55.68 8.41 -6.10
CA GLU A 115 56.17 7.17 -5.49
C GLU A 115 56.07 7.16 -3.95
N HIS A 116 55.94 5.96 -3.36
CA HIS A 116 56.23 5.70 -1.95
C HIS A 116 57.01 4.37 -1.79
N PRO A 117 58.12 4.32 -1.01
CA PRO A 117 58.84 3.09 -0.63
C PRO A 117 58.53 2.70 0.86
N PRO A 118 59.16 1.66 1.47
CA PRO A 118 58.64 0.29 1.46
C PRO A 118 58.40 -0.36 2.86
N LEU A 119 57.61 -1.45 2.83
CA LEU A 119 57.54 -2.67 3.67
C LEU A 119 58.17 -2.78 5.07
N SER A 120 57.38 -3.31 6.02
CA SER A 120 57.80 -4.21 7.12
C SER A 120 56.59 -5.06 7.55
N ALA A 121 56.51 -6.36 7.20
CA ALA A 121 56.81 -7.55 8.06
C ALA A 121 55.98 -7.61 9.36
N ALA A 122 55.37 -8.71 9.84
CA ALA A 122 55.26 -10.12 9.47
C ALA A 122 54.32 -10.81 10.50
N HIS A 123 54.03 -12.10 10.26
CA HIS A 123 53.46 -13.13 11.15
C HIS A 123 51.93 -13.23 11.23
N ALA A 124 51.30 -14.40 11.24
CA ALA A 124 51.63 -15.78 10.90
C ALA A 124 50.30 -16.56 11.02
N ALA A 125 50.06 -17.53 10.16
CA ALA A 125 49.03 -18.56 10.38
C ALA A 125 49.49 -19.53 11.49
N PRO A 126 48.57 -20.34 12.04
CA PRO A 126 48.52 -21.70 11.50
C PRO A 126 47.12 -22.30 11.30
N THR A 127 47.09 -23.13 10.26
CA THR A 127 46.26 -24.30 9.99
C THR A 127 45.93 -25.17 11.20
N HIS A 128 44.71 -25.70 11.25
CA HIS A 128 44.45 -27.10 11.63
C HIS A 128 43.39 -27.73 10.71
N THR A 129 43.84 -28.69 9.93
CA THR A 129 43.07 -29.68 9.18
C THR A 129 42.94 -30.92 10.07
N ALA A 130 41.76 -31.55 10.14
CA ALA A 130 41.64 -32.94 10.58
C ALA A 130 40.48 -33.63 9.87
N THR A 131 40.84 -34.34 8.81
CA THR A 131 40.10 -35.41 8.13
C THR A 131 39.89 -36.60 9.07
N GLN A 132 38.72 -37.24 9.06
CA GLN A 132 38.60 -38.66 9.43
C GLN A 132 37.42 -39.33 8.69
N ALA A 133 37.73 -40.46 8.06
CA ALA A 133 36.84 -41.52 7.56
C ALA A 133 37.56 -42.88 7.85
N PRO A 134 36.99 -44.05 7.53
CA PRO A 134 36.11 -44.88 8.38
C PRO A 134 36.70 -46.29 8.70
N VAL A 135 36.14 -47.04 9.66
CA VAL A 135 36.40 -48.49 9.86
C VAL A 135 35.20 -49.20 10.58
N PRO A 136 35.08 -50.56 10.64
CA PRO A 136 34.03 -51.35 9.98
C PRO A 136 33.12 -52.16 10.93
N ALA A 137 32.18 -52.92 10.33
CA ALA A 137 31.09 -53.70 10.93
C ALA A 137 31.48 -54.89 11.84
N PRO A 138 30.47 -55.52 12.49
CA PRO A 138 30.25 -56.95 12.28
C PRO A 138 28.80 -57.37 11.95
N VAL A 139 28.72 -58.58 11.41
CA VAL A 139 27.64 -59.27 10.67
C VAL A 139 26.80 -60.17 11.59
N HIS A 140 25.49 -60.36 11.29
CA HIS A 140 24.71 -61.65 11.26
C HIS A 140 23.18 -61.37 11.25
N PRO A 141 22.31 -62.33 10.82
CA PRO A 141 21.94 -62.66 9.44
C PRO A 141 20.47 -62.34 9.09
N GLN A 142 20.16 -62.22 7.79
CA GLN A 142 18.82 -61.97 7.26
C GLN A 142 17.88 -63.18 7.35
N PRO A 143 16.56 -62.95 7.46
CA PRO A 143 15.54 -63.77 6.82
C PRO A 143 14.96 -63.07 5.59
N VAL A 144 14.91 -63.81 4.48
CA VAL A 144 14.34 -63.42 3.19
C VAL A 144 12.81 -63.36 3.29
N ALA A 145 12.18 -62.24 2.91
CA ALA A 145 10.76 -62.21 2.57
C ALA A 145 10.39 -60.98 1.68
N VAL A 146 10.12 -61.28 0.41
CA VAL A 146 9.20 -60.63 -0.54
C VAL A 146 9.30 -59.10 -0.72
N ALA A 147 9.89 -58.66 -1.83
CA ALA A 147 9.83 -57.28 -2.28
C ALA A 147 8.43 -56.94 -2.85
N PRO A 148 7.71 -55.94 -2.32
CA PRO A 148 6.63 -55.30 -3.06
C PRO A 148 7.22 -54.26 -4.02
N VAL A 149 6.64 -54.18 -5.22
CA VAL A 149 6.94 -53.17 -6.24
C VAL A 149 6.66 -51.78 -5.65
N VAL A 150 7.70 -51.03 -5.33
CA VAL A 150 7.59 -49.59 -5.02
C VAL A 150 7.54 -48.85 -6.35
N SER A 151 6.33 -48.58 -6.81
CA SER A 151 6.07 -47.55 -7.81
C SER A 151 6.58 -46.21 -7.25
N HIS A 152 7.69 -45.72 -7.79
CA HIS A 152 8.14 -44.36 -7.56
C HIS A 152 7.07 -43.41 -8.13
N PRO A 153 6.49 -42.49 -7.34
CA PRO A 153 5.76 -41.37 -7.93
C PRO A 153 6.75 -40.57 -8.79
N PRO A 154 6.32 -40.03 -9.95
CA PRO A 154 7.19 -39.18 -10.74
C PRO A 154 7.65 -38.01 -9.87
N GLN A 155 8.96 -37.81 -9.78
CA GLN A 155 9.50 -36.58 -9.20
C GLN A 155 8.95 -35.43 -10.04
N VAL A 156 8.10 -34.62 -9.42
CA VAL A 156 7.71 -33.34 -9.97
C VAL A 156 8.98 -32.50 -9.94
N GLU A 157 9.58 -32.28 -11.11
CA GLU A 157 10.55 -31.21 -11.28
C GLU A 157 9.90 -29.93 -10.77
N SER A 158 10.43 -29.39 -9.66
CA SER A 158 10.14 -28.04 -9.22
C SER A 158 10.67 -27.09 -10.28
N GLY A 159 9.89 -26.93 -11.36
CA GLY A 159 10.05 -25.85 -12.31
C GLY A 159 10.05 -24.57 -11.51
N ARG A 160 11.17 -23.86 -11.56
CA ARG A 160 11.29 -22.51 -11.01
C ARG A 160 10.35 -21.65 -11.84
N THR A 161 9.08 -21.57 -11.44
CA THR A 161 8.08 -20.73 -12.09
C THR A 161 8.66 -19.33 -12.11
N ALA A 162 8.96 -18.81 -13.29
CA ALA A 162 9.33 -17.40 -13.41
C ALA A 162 8.24 -16.60 -12.69
N PRO A 163 8.59 -15.61 -11.85
CA PRO A 163 7.59 -14.84 -11.14
C PRO A 163 6.61 -14.31 -12.18
N LEU A 164 5.32 -14.59 -11.98
CA LEU A 164 4.26 -14.02 -12.80
C LEU A 164 4.55 -12.51 -12.85
N MET A 165 4.70 -11.92 -14.02
CA MET A 165 4.85 -10.46 -14.19
C MET A 165 3.61 -9.95 -14.88
N ALA A 166 3.08 -8.82 -14.40
CA ALA A 166 2.05 -8.12 -15.15
C ALA A 166 2.69 -7.51 -16.39
N SER A 167 1.99 -7.40 -17.51
CA SER A 167 2.52 -6.78 -18.74
C SER A 167 1.68 -5.58 -19.14
N LEU A 168 2.34 -4.46 -19.48
CA LEU A 168 1.68 -3.27 -20.03
C LEU A 168 2.27 -2.92 -21.38
N ALA A 169 1.41 -2.83 -22.39
CA ALA A 169 1.74 -2.36 -23.73
C ALA A 169 1.55 -0.85 -23.86
N THR A 170 1.98 -0.30 -25.00
CA THR A 170 1.78 1.12 -25.32
C THR A 170 0.29 1.47 -25.37
N GLY A 171 -0.11 2.49 -24.62
CA GLY A 171 -1.50 2.93 -24.53
C GLY A 171 -2.30 2.31 -23.38
N ASP A 172 -1.76 1.28 -22.72
CA ASP A 172 -2.38 0.70 -21.54
C ASP A 172 -2.32 1.65 -20.34
N GLU A 173 -3.31 1.53 -19.46
CA GLU A 173 -3.46 2.35 -18.26
C GLU A 173 -3.52 1.50 -16.98
N VAL A 174 -3.16 2.12 -15.85
CA VAL A 174 -3.17 1.50 -14.53
C VAL A 174 -4.25 2.08 -13.64
N PHE A 175 -5.01 1.24 -12.96
CA PHE A 175 -6.04 1.64 -12.01
C PHE A 175 -5.61 1.37 -10.56
N PHE A 176 -5.59 2.42 -9.73
CA PHE A 176 -5.30 2.32 -8.30
C PHE A 176 -6.58 2.29 -7.47
N VAL A 177 -6.73 1.19 -6.73
CA VAL A 177 -7.84 0.89 -5.83
C VAL A 177 -7.30 0.73 -4.42
N GLY A 178 -7.90 1.40 -3.45
CA GLY A 178 -7.49 1.19 -2.07
C GLY A 178 -7.84 2.27 -1.08
N ASP A 179 -7.38 2.07 0.15
CA ASP A 179 -7.67 2.96 1.27
C ASP A 179 -6.57 4.01 1.48
N SER A 180 -6.37 4.46 2.71
CA SER A 180 -5.31 5.41 3.05
C SER A 180 -3.91 4.86 2.78
N LEU A 181 -3.71 3.53 2.78
CA LEU A 181 -2.45 2.91 2.39
C LEU A 181 -2.16 3.15 0.91
N MET A 182 -3.14 2.89 0.03
CA MET A 182 -3.01 3.17 -1.39
C MET A 182 -2.86 4.66 -1.68
N GLN A 183 -3.60 5.53 -0.98
CA GLN A 183 -3.47 6.98 -1.17
C GLN A 183 -2.05 7.49 -0.95
N GLY A 184 -1.30 6.89 -0.03
CA GLY A 184 0.11 7.21 0.17
C GLY A 184 1.01 6.73 -0.97
N VAL A 185 0.73 5.56 -1.55
CA VAL A 185 1.61 4.88 -2.52
C VAL A 185 1.31 5.27 -3.97
N ALA A 186 0.03 5.36 -4.34
CA ALA A 186 -0.43 5.62 -5.71
C ALA A 186 0.19 6.85 -6.37
N PRO A 187 0.39 8.00 -5.68
CA PRO A 187 1.03 9.17 -6.31
C PRO A 187 2.47 8.89 -6.78
N HIS A 188 3.25 8.12 -6.02
CA HIS A 188 4.63 7.76 -6.40
C HIS A 188 4.64 6.77 -7.56
N MET A 189 3.69 5.82 -7.56
CA MET A 189 3.53 4.89 -8.67
C MET A 189 3.12 5.61 -9.95
N ALA A 190 2.05 6.41 -9.91
CA ALA A 190 1.54 7.17 -11.05
C ALA A 190 2.62 8.07 -11.64
N ASN A 191 3.37 8.78 -10.79
CA ASN A 191 4.47 9.64 -11.25
C ASN A 191 5.56 8.84 -11.97
N THR A 192 5.96 7.67 -11.44
CA THR A 192 6.99 6.83 -12.06
C THR A 192 6.51 6.19 -13.37
N LEU A 193 5.29 5.63 -13.38
CA LEU A 193 4.64 5.04 -14.56
C LEU A 193 4.56 6.05 -15.70
N ARG A 194 4.12 7.28 -15.39
CA ARG A 194 4.00 8.35 -16.37
C ARG A 194 5.36 8.81 -16.89
N LYS A 195 6.32 9.11 -16.00
CA LYS A 195 7.61 9.70 -16.39
C LYS A 195 8.57 8.73 -17.07
N ARG A 196 8.60 7.46 -16.64
CA ARG A 196 9.55 6.47 -17.15
C ARG A 196 8.95 5.62 -18.27
N TYR A 197 7.67 5.30 -18.18
CA TYR A 197 7.03 4.32 -19.04
C TYR A 197 5.93 4.90 -19.94
N ASN A 198 5.63 6.20 -19.83
CA ASN A 198 4.52 6.87 -20.52
C ASN A 198 3.16 6.19 -20.31
N VAL A 199 2.96 5.58 -19.13
CA VAL A 199 1.73 4.88 -18.75
C VAL A 199 0.85 5.81 -17.93
N LYS A 200 -0.40 5.99 -18.35
CA LYS A 200 -1.39 6.78 -17.60
C LYS A 200 -1.93 5.98 -16.43
N SER A 201 -2.45 6.69 -15.43
CA SER A 201 -3.07 6.05 -14.28
C SER A 201 -4.31 6.77 -13.80
N LEU A 202 -5.29 5.99 -13.36
CA LEU A 202 -6.49 6.46 -12.68
C LEU A 202 -6.39 6.08 -11.20
N ASN A 203 -6.44 7.05 -10.30
CA ASN A 203 -6.40 6.80 -8.86
C ASN A 203 -7.74 7.14 -8.21
N LEU A 204 -8.46 6.12 -7.71
CA LEU A 204 -9.70 6.31 -6.96
C LEU A 204 -9.55 5.99 -5.47
N SER A 205 -8.32 5.79 -4.97
CA SER A 205 -8.09 5.46 -3.56
C SER A 205 -8.71 6.47 -2.59
N LYS A 206 -9.34 5.97 -1.53
CA LYS A 206 -10.18 6.77 -0.63
C LYS A 206 -9.99 6.35 0.83
N GLN A 207 -9.70 7.33 1.70
CA GLN A 207 -9.54 7.10 3.14
C GLN A 207 -10.76 6.46 3.77
N SER A 208 -10.51 5.69 4.83
CA SER A 208 -11.55 5.06 5.65
C SER A 208 -12.48 4.13 4.86
N THR A 209 -12.05 3.66 3.69
CA THR A 209 -12.79 2.67 2.89
C THR A 209 -12.17 1.28 3.03
N GLY A 210 -12.96 0.28 2.64
CA GLY A 210 -12.59 -1.13 2.72
C GLY A 210 -13.68 -1.96 2.07
N LEU A 211 -13.54 -3.28 2.08
CA LEU A 211 -14.54 -4.19 1.54
C LEU A 211 -15.67 -4.47 2.55
N ALA A 212 -15.50 -4.21 3.85
CA ALA A 212 -16.46 -4.61 4.89
C ALA A 212 -17.79 -3.81 4.88
N TYR A 213 -17.76 -2.53 4.50
CA TYR A 213 -18.93 -1.63 4.55
C TYR A 213 -19.27 -1.03 3.17
N PRO A 214 -19.93 -1.78 2.28
CA PRO A 214 -20.27 -1.32 0.92
C PRO A 214 -21.29 -0.17 0.91
N SER A 215 -22.03 0.06 2.00
CA SER A 215 -22.92 1.21 2.16
C SER A 215 -22.16 2.53 2.33
N PHE A 216 -20.94 2.49 2.86
CA PHE A 216 -20.05 3.65 2.97
C PHE A 216 -19.29 3.88 1.66
N PHE A 217 -18.66 2.83 1.14
CA PHE A 217 -18.02 2.85 -0.17
C PHE A 217 -17.96 1.43 -0.76
N ASN A 218 -18.51 1.25 -1.96
CA ASN A 218 -18.61 -0.06 -2.60
C ASN A 218 -17.49 -0.24 -3.63
N TRP A 219 -16.37 -0.83 -3.21
CA TRP A 219 -15.25 -1.13 -4.11
C TRP A 219 -15.62 -2.04 -5.30
N PRO A 220 -16.32 -3.19 -5.12
CA PRO A 220 -16.76 -4.01 -6.25
C PRO A 220 -17.50 -3.23 -7.33
N LYS A 221 -18.50 -2.41 -6.94
CA LYS A 221 -19.27 -1.58 -7.88
C LYS A 221 -18.43 -0.47 -8.53
N THR A 222 -17.53 0.14 -7.77
CA THR A 222 -16.59 1.14 -8.30
C THR A 222 -15.70 0.51 -9.37
N VAL A 223 -15.14 -0.68 -9.11
CA VAL A 223 -14.31 -1.41 -10.07
C VAL A 223 -15.10 -1.74 -11.34
N GLU A 224 -16.30 -2.31 -11.20
CA GLU A 224 -17.22 -2.60 -12.32
C GLU A 224 -17.45 -1.35 -13.18
N SER A 225 -17.89 -0.26 -12.56
CA SER A 225 -18.22 0.99 -13.28
C SER A 225 -16.98 1.61 -13.95
N THR A 226 -15.83 1.55 -13.28
CA THR A 226 -14.57 2.11 -13.77
C THR A 226 -14.04 1.31 -14.96
N LEU A 227 -13.97 -0.02 -14.87
CA LEU A 227 -13.46 -0.85 -15.96
C LEU A 227 -14.39 -0.84 -17.18
N ALA A 228 -15.70 -0.70 -16.98
CA ALA A 228 -16.66 -0.50 -18.07
C ALA A 228 -16.46 0.84 -18.81
N SER A 229 -16.08 1.90 -18.10
CA SER A 229 -15.95 3.24 -18.68
C SER A 229 -14.55 3.55 -19.23
N ASN A 230 -13.55 2.72 -18.92
CA ASN A 230 -12.15 2.98 -19.23
C ASN A 230 -11.50 1.74 -19.88
N PRO A 231 -11.74 1.50 -21.19
CA PRO A 231 -11.35 0.28 -21.88
C PRO A 231 -9.83 0.16 -22.14
N ASN A 232 -9.02 1.12 -21.74
CA ASN A 232 -7.55 1.06 -21.84
C ASN A 232 -6.88 0.57 -20.55
N ILE A 233 -7.62 0.46 -19.45
CA ILE A 233 -7.08 -0.11 -18.21
C ILE A 233 -6.76 -1.59 -18.48
N ARG A 234 -5.49 -1.97 -18.28
CA ARG A 234 -4.99 -3.36 -18.40
C ARG A 234 -4.34 -3.89 -17.12
N LEU A 235 -4.11 -3.02 -16.14
CA LEU A 235 -3.63 -3.40 -14.82
C LEU A 235 -4.40 -2.65 -13.74
N MET A 236 -4.85 -3.39 -12.73
CA MET A 236 -5.39 -2.85 -11.49
C MET A 236 -4.44 -3.20 -10.35
N VAL A 237 -4.12 -2.21 -9.52
CA VAL A 237 -3.32 -2.40 -8.31
C VAL A 237 -4.21 -2.09 -7.10
N ILE A 238 -4.31 -3.04 -6.19
CA ILE A 238 -5.18 -2.99 -5.02
C ILE A 238 -4.34 -2.94 -3.75
N PHE A 239 -4.62 -1.99 -2.85
CA PHE A 239 -3.97 -1.93 -1.54
C PHE A 239 -4.95 -1.46 -0.46
N LEU A 240 -5.42 -2.42 0.35
CA LEU A 240 -6.49 -2.28 1.33
C LEU A 240 -6.15 -3.08 2.60
N GLY A 241 -6.78 -2.76 3.72
CA GLY A 241 -6.81 -3.68 4.86
C GLY A 241 -7.27 -3.04 6.17
N PRO A 242 -6.61 -1.98 6.67
CA PRO A 242 -6.80 -1.48 8.04
C PRO A 242 -8.24 -1.14 8.45
N ASN A 243 -9.14 -0.89 7.48
CA ASN A 243 -10.53 -0.51 7.72
C ASN A 243 -11.54 -1.66 7.66
N ASP A 244 -11.08 -2.90 7.45
CA ASP A 244 -11.93 -4.10 7.29
C ASP A 244 -12.06 -5.05 8.50
N PRO A 245 -11.23 -5.00 9.56
CA PRO A 245 -11.38 -5.84 10.76
C PRO A 245 -12.59 -5.55 11.66
N TRP A 246 -13.78 -5.47 11.07
CA TRP A 246 -15.03 -5.14 11.72
C TRP A 246 -16.12 -6.17 11.40
N ASP A 247 -17.14 -6.22 12.24
CA ASP A 247 -18.33 -7.01 11.97
C ASP A 247 -19.04 -6.46 10.72
N MET A 248 -19.51 -7.31 9.82
CA MET A 248 -20.09 -6.88 8.55
C MET A 248 -21.62 -6.80 8.61
N PRO A 249 -22.24 -5.74 8.08
CA PRO A 249 -23.68 -5.71 7.88
C PRO A 249 -24.08 -6.66 6.74
N VAL A 250 -25.23 -7.33 6.90
CA VAL A 250 -25.79 -8.26 5.88
C VAL A 250 -26.95 -7.60 5.14
N VAL A 251 -28.06 -7.40 5.85
CA VAL A 251 -29.26 -6.67 5.42
C VAL A 251 -29.94 -6.09 6.66
N LYS A 252 -30.75 -5.05 6.50
CA LYS A 252 -31.44 -4.39 7.62
C LYS A 252 -32.26 -5.41 8.42
N GLY A 253 -32.04 -5.46 9.74
CA GLY A 253 -32.74 -6.35 10.66
C GLY A 253 -32.12 -7.75 10.86
N LYS A 254 -31.03 -8.09 10.14
CA LYS A 254 -30.23 -9.29 10.45
C LYS A 254 -29.04 -8.94 11.35
N PRO A 255 -28.57 -9.88 12.20
CA PRO A 255 -27.35 -9.68 12.98
C PRO A 255 -26.16 -9.44 12.04
N PHE A 256 -25.20 -8.66 12.52
CA PHE A 256 -23.94 -8.49 11.82
C PHE A 256 -23.18 -9.82 11.80
N LEU A 257 -22.44 -10.06 10.72
CA LEU A 257 -21.48 -11.17 10.66
C LEU A 257 -20.30 -10.79 11.52
N ARG A 258 -19.99 -11.59 12.54
CA ARG A 258 -18.86 -11.35 13.42
C ARG A 258 -17.55 -11.57 12.67
N PHE A 259 -16.59 -10.65 12.79
CA PHE A 259 -15.28 -10.76 12.15
C PHE A 259 -14.65 -12.14 12.38
N LYS A 260 -14.09 -12.75 11.33
CA LYS A 260 -13.50 -14.11 11.29
C LYS A 260 -14.44 -15.29 11.51
N THR A 261 -15.76 -15.08 11.57
CA THR A 261 -16.69 -16.22 11.51
C THR A 261 -16.76 -16.77 10.07
N PRO A 262 -17.12 -18.05 9.87
CA PRO A 262 -17.22 -18.65 8.54
C PRO A 262 -18.10 -17.84 7.58
N ASP A 263 -19.25 -17.34 8.06
CA ASP A 263 -20.16 -16.53 7.24
C ASP A 263 -19.55 -15.17 6.87
N TRP A 264 -18.81 -14.54 7.80
CA TRP A 264 -18.07 -13.31 7.52
C TRP A 264 -17.00 -13.56 6.46
N GLU A 265 -16.23 -14.64 6.60
CA GLU A 265 -15.18 -14.99 5.66
C GLU A 265 -15.74 -15.24 4.27
N ALA A 266 -16.81 -16.04 4.16
CA ALA A 266 -17.48 -16.32 2.90
C ALA A 266 -17.97 -15.03 2.22
N ALA A 267 -18.64 -14.15 2.95
CA ALA A 267 -19.12 -12.87 2.43
C ALA A 267 -17.98 -11.93 2.02
N TYR A 268 -16.85 -11.94 2.75
CA TYR A 268 -15.69 -11.11 2.44
C TYR A 268 -14.95 -11.62 1.19
N ARG A 269 -14.75 -12.94 1.09
CA ARG A 269 -14.19 -13.59 -0.11
C ARG A 269 -15.05 -13.33 -1.34
N GLN A 270 -16.37 -13.41 -1.22
CA GLN A 270 -17.27 -13.09 -2.33
C GLN A 270 -17.08 -11.65 -2.86
N ARG A 271 -16.74 -10.69 -1.99
CA ARG A 271 -16.44 -9.31 -2.42
C ARG A 271 -15.09 -9.21 -3.13
N ILE A 272 -14.10 -9.99 -2.73
CA ILE A 272 -12.83 -10.13 -3.45
C ILE A 272 -13.09 -10.77 -4.83
N ASP A 273 -13.85 -11.86 -4.86
CA ASP A 273 -14.19 -12.59 -6.09
C ASP A 273 -14.90 -11.69 -7.09
N SER A 274 -15.88 -10.90 -6.65
CA SER A 274 -16.57 -9.94 -7.52
C SER A 274 -15.61 -8.93 -8.19
N ILE A 275 -14.55 -8.50 -7.50
CA ILE A 275 -13.53 -7.62 -8.07
C ILE A 275 -12.68 -8.37 -9.10
N LEU A 276 -12.26 -9.60 -8.78
CA LEU A 276 -11.40 -10.42 -9.64
C LEU A 276 -12.14 -10.95 -10.88
N ASP A 277 -13.40 -11.34 -10.74
CA ASP A 277 -14.29 -11.71 -11.85
C ASP A 277 -14.45 -10.55 -12.82
N THR A 278 -14.68 -9.34 -12.30
CA THR A 278 -14.77 -8.12 -13.13
C THR A 278 -13.44 -7.85 -13.85
N ALA A 279 -12.31 -7.96 -13.15
CA ALA A 279 -11.01 -7.78 -13.77
C ALA A 279 -10.77 -8.80 -14.91
N GLN A 280 -11.07 -10.08 -14.67
CA GLN A 280 -10.97 -11.13 -15.67
C GLN A 280 -11.88 -10.88 -16.88
N ALA A 281 -13.14 -10.50 -16.66
CA ALA A 281 -14.09 -10.19 -17.72
C ALA A 281 -13.62 -9.02 -18.63
N HIS A 282 -12.86 -8.08 -18.07
CA HIS A 282 -12.29 -6.94 -18.80
C HIS A 282 -10.84 -7.16 -19.26
N ASN A 283 -10.29 -8.36 -19.10
CA ASN A 283 -8.88 -8.69 -19.40
C ASN A 283 -7.88 -7.76 -18.68
N VAL A 284 -8.16 -7.46 -17.42
CA VAL A 284 -7.34 -6.63 -16.54
C VAL A 284 -6.55 -7.52 -15.59
N GLN A 285 -5.23 -7.37 -15.60
CA GLN A 285 -4.34 -8.02 -14.64
C GLN A 285 -4.47 -7.35 -13.27
N VAL A 286 -4.20 -8.09 -12.19
CA VAL A 286 -4.34 -7.60 -10.82
C VAL A 286 -3.06 -7.82 -10.03
N ILE A 287 -2.54 -6.74 -9.46
CA ILE A 287 -1.55 -6.81 -8.37
C ILE A 287 -2.23 -6.41 -7.07
N TRP A 288 -2.37 -7.36 -6.14
CA TRP A 288 -2.89 -7.12 -4.81
C TRP A 288 -1.75 -7.02 -3.80
N VAL A 289 -1.60 -5.84 -3.19
CA VAL A 289 -0.62 -5.59 -2.15
C VAL A 289 -1.23 -5.97 -0.79
N GLY A 290 -0.66 -6.96 -0.13
CA GLY A 290 -1.04 -7.36 1.23
C GLY A 290 -0.62 -6.30 2.26
N PRO A 291 -1.51 -5.88 3.18
CA PRO A 291 -1.17 -4.93 4.24
C PRO A 291 -0.05 -5.47 5.15
N PRO A 292 0.89 -4.63 5.57
CA PRO A 292 1.96 -5.07 6.46
C PRO A 292 1.47 -5.22 7.91
N ASN A 293 2.33 -5.75 8.76
CA ASN A 293 2.13 -5.76 10.20
C ASN A 293 1.95 -4.34 10.73
N MET A 294 1.18 -4.22 11.80
CA MET A 294 0.79 -2.97 12.43
C MET A 294 1.32 -2.91 13.85
N GLU A 295 1.56 -1.71 14.38
CA GLU A 295 2.09 -1.57 15.75
C GLU A 295 1.18 -2.21 16.79
N LYS A 296 -0.14 -2.04 16.64
CA LYS A 296 -1.14 -2.61 17.56
C LYS A 296 -1.32 -4.11 17.26
N PRO A 297 -1.04 -5.02 18.22
CA PRO A 297 -1.08 -6.47 17.97
C PRO A 297 -2.42 -6.96 17.43
N LYS A 298 -3.54 -6.49 18.01
CA LYS A 298 -4.90 -6.86 17.55
C LYS A 298 -5.13 -6.51 16.08
N LEU A 299 -4.68 -5.34 15.63
CA LEU A 299 -4.81 -4.92 14.24
C LEU A 299 -3.85 -5.72 13.35
N SER A 300 -2.63 -5.95 13.81
CA SER A 300 -1.62 -6.76 13.09
C SER A 300 -2.12 -8.18 12.82
N THR A 301 -2.67 -8.87 13.84
CA THR A 301 -3.30 -10.19 13.68
C THR A 301 -4.45 -10.17 12.68
N ALA A 302 -5.23 -9.08 12.66
CA ALA A 302 -6.29 -8.93 11.67
C ALA A 302 -5.75 -8.71 10.25
N MET A 303 -4.65 -7.95 10.07
CA MET A 303 -3.99 -7.78 8.76
C MET A 303 -3.39 -9.08 8.25
N ALA A 304 -2.81 -9.90 9.13
CA ALA A 304 -2.33 -11.23 8.78
C ALA A 304 -3.49 -12.11 8.25
N TYR A 305 -4.60 -12.17 8.99
CA TYR A 305 -5.80 -12.90 8.56
C TYR A 305 -6.34 -12.40 7.21
N LEU A 306 -6.49 -11.09 7.02
CA LEU A 306 -6.95 -10.53 5.74
C LEU A 306 -5.97 -10.83 4.59
N SER A 307 -4.66 -10.74 4.85
CA SER A 307 -3.62 -11.08 3.86
C SER A 307 -3.71 -12.53 3.40
N ASP A 308 -4.03 -13.47 4.29
CA ASP A 308 -4.25 -14.87 3.91
C ASP A 308 -5.47 -15.03 3.00
N LEU A 309 -6.56 -14.31 3.26
CA LEU A 309 -7.74 -14.30 2.38
C LEU A 309 -7.39 -13.72 1.01
N TYR A 310 -6.68 -12.59 0.96
CA TYR A 310 -6.26 -11.95 -0.28
C TYR A 310 -5.37 -12.89 -1.10
N LYS A 311 -4.30 -13.41 -0.48
CA LYS A 311 -3.35 -14.30 -1.14
C LYS A 311 -4.04 -15.52 -1.73
N SER A 312 -4.87 -16.21 -0.95
CA SER A 312 -5.57 -17.42 -1.41
C SER A 312 -6.54 -17.16 -2.57
N GLN A 313 -7.29 -16.05 -2.57
CA GLN A 313 -8.13 -15.70 -3.72
C GLN A 313 -7.29 -15.31 -4.94
N ILE A 314 -6.25 -14.50 -4.75
CA ILE A 314 -5.40 -14.02 -5.85
C ILE A 314 -4.67 -15.18 -6.55
N GLU A 315 -4.16 -16.15 -5.79
CA GLU A 315 -3.56 -17.37 -6.34
C GLU A 315 -4.57 -18.20 -7.14
N ARG A 316 -5.82 -18.33 -6.65
CA ARG A 316 -6.89 -19.04 -7.38
C ARG A 316 -7.21 -18.41 -8.73
N TYR A 317 -7.18 -17.08 -8.81
CA TYR A 317 -7.39 -16.33 -10.06
C TYR A 317 -6.11 -16.20 -10.90
N GLN A 318 -5.00 -16.80 -10.47
CA GLN A 318 -3.70 -16.71 -11.14
C GLN A 318 -3.26 -15.25 -11.36
N GLN A 319 -3.49 -14.42 -10.35
CA GLN A 319 -3.10 -13.00 -10.31
C GLN A 319 -1.92 -12.80 -9.34
N HIS A 320 -1.45 -11.57 -9.17
CA HIS A 320 -0.24 -11.27 -8.41
C HIS A 320 -0.53 -10.83 -6.98
N PHE A 321 -0.03 -11.57 -6.01
CA PHE A 321 0.01 -11.11 -4.62
C PHE A 321 1.42 -10.65 -4.26
N VAL A 322 1.54 -9.48 -3.61
CA VAL A 322 2.81 -8.98 -3.08
C VAL A 322 2.64 -8.55 -1.63
N SER A 323 3.47 -9.07 -0.74
CA SER A 323 3.40 -8.73 0.68
C SER A 323 4.16 -7.45 0.97
N ALA A 324 3.51 -6.45 1.57
CA ALA A 324 4.21 -5.26 2.05
C ALA A 324 5.21 -5.58 3.19
N ASN A 325 5.03 -6.68 3.92
CA ASN A 325 5.99 -7.12 4.94
C ASN A 325 7.36 -7.40 4.33
N GLU A 326 7.42 -8.09 3.19
CA GLU A 326 8.67 -8.39 2.49
C GLU A 326 9.40 -7.12 2.06
N ILE A 327 8.65 -6.10 1.62
CA ILE A 327 9.19 -4.81 1.18
C ILE A 327 9.79 -4.06 2.37
N LEU A 328 9.09 -4.07 3.51
CA LEU A 328 9.51 -3.38 4.72
C LEU A 328 10.56 -4.16 5.53
N GLY A 329 10.84 -5.41 5.15
CA GLY A 329 11.79 -6.29 5.83
C GLY A 329 11.25 -6.88 7.12
N TYR A 330 9.93 -6.94 7.30
CA TYR A 330 9.32 -7.56 8.48
C TYR A 330 9.35 -9.08 8.37
N GLN A 331 9.58 -9.74 9.50
CA GLN A 331 9.54 -11.19 9.63
C GLN A 331 8.40 -11.57 10.58
N ASN A 332 7.68 -12.65 10.26
CA ASN A 332 6.58 -13.15 11.09
C ASN A 332 5.57 -12.05 11.44
N ASP A 333 5.33 -11.84 12.74
CA ASP A 333 4.43 -10.84 13.32
C ASP A 333 5.14 -9.53 13.74
N GLU A 334 6.42 -9.37 13.41
CA GLU A 334 7.20 -8.21 13.82
C GLU A 334 6.72 -6.92 13.15
N PHE A 335 6.63 -5.86 13.94
CA PHE A 335 6.46 -4.49 13.46
C PHE A 335 7.72 -3.68 13.79
N SER A 336 8.17 -2.87 12.84
CA SER A 336 9.26 -1.91 13.06
C SER A 336 9.00 -0.59 12.34
N TYR A 337 9.31 0.52 13.00
CA TYR A 337 9.30 1.85 12.36
C TYR A 337 10.36 2.01 11.26
N TYR A 338 11.36 1.12 11.27
CA TYR A 338 12.54 1.20 10.41
C TYR A 338 12.71 -0.08 9.60
N ARG A 339 13.14 0.09 8.35
CA ARG A 339 13.70 -0.97 7.52
C ARG A 339 15.22 -0.92 7.59
N THR A 340 15.87 -2.06 7.75
CA THR A 340 17.33 -2.20 7.60
C THR A 340 17.65 -2.47 6.13
N THR A 341 18.50 -1.66 5.53
CA THR A 341 18.98 -1.84 4.14
C THR A 341 20.14 -2.85 4.09
N GLY A 342 20.52 -3.30 2.89
CA GLY A 342 21.55 -4.33 2.71
C GLY A 342 22.95 -3.95 3.23
N ASP A 343 23.23 -2.64 3.32
CA ASP A 343 24.43 -2.05 3.93
C ASP A 343 24.30 -1.85 5.46
N GLY A 344 23.23 -2.34 6.08
CA GLY A 344 23.00 -2.28 7.52
C GLY A 344 22.40 -0.97 8.04
N LYS A 345 22.13 0.02 7.16
CA LYS A 345 21.55 1.30 7.57
C LYS A 345 20.06 1.16 7.91
N LYS A 346 19.62 1.83 8.99
CA LYS A 346 18.20 1.91 9.36
C LYS A 346 17.54 3.12 8.71
N VAL A 347 16.43 2.89 8.01
CA VAL A 347 15.65 3.92 7.31
C VAL A 347 14.22 3.88 7.82
N LYS A 348 13.69 5.03 8.28
CA LYS A 348 12.32 5.11 8.81
C LYS A 348 11.30 4.96 7.68
N THR A 349 10.45 3.94 7.75
CA THR A 349 9.44 3.60 6.74
C THR A 349 8.01 3.75 7.24
N ARG A 350 7.79 3.83 8.56
CA ARG A 350 6.48 4.07 9.18
C ARG A 350 6.42 5.42 9.89
N VAL A 351 5.24 6.05 9.87
CA VAL A 351 4.97 7.21 10.73
C VAL A 351 4.52 6.75 12.11
N ASP A 352 4.44 7.68 13.06
CA ASP A 352 4.29 7.40 14.50
C ASP A 352 2.90 6.86 14.90
N ASP A 353 1.96 6.75 13.96
CA ASP A 353 0.64 6.16 14.22
C ASP A 353 0.62 4.62 14.13
N GLY A 354 1.75 4.01 13.74
CA GLY A 354 1.90 2.56 13.65
C GLY A 354 1.12 1.91 12.51
N ILE A 355 0.53 2.70 11.59
CA ILE A 355 -0.32 2.26 10.47
C ILE A 355 0.23 2.76 9.13
N HIS A 356 0.51 4.06 8.99
CA HIS A 356 0.88 4.65 7.70
C HIS A 356 2.40 4.69 7.46
N PHE A 357 2.76 5.06 6.23
CA PHE A 357 4.14 5.07 5.74
C PHE A 357 4.71 6.48 5.69
N THR A 358 6.01 6.60 5.95
CA THR A 358 6.77 7.80 5.53
C THR A 358 6.83 7.88 4.02
N THR A 359 7.20 9.04 3.45
CA THR A 359 7.45 9.17 2.00
C THR A 359 8.43 8.10 1.49
N THR A 360 9.45 7.75 2.28
CA THR A 360 10.39 6.69 1.93
C THR A 360 9.73 5.32 1.89
N GLY A 361 8.90 4.98 2.87
CA GLY A 361 8.12 3.73 2.87
C GLY A 361 7.17 3.64 1.67
N GLN A 362 6.48 4.74 1.34
CA GLN A 362 5.58 4.82 0.19
C GLN A 362 6.31 4.55 -1.14
N LYS A 363 7.49 5.17 -1.32
CA LYS A 363 8.33 4.98 -2.51
C LYS A 363 8.85 3.55 -2.64
N LEU A 364 9.31 2.94 -1.54
CA LEU A 364 9.78 1.55 -1.56
C LEU A 364 8.67 0.58 -2.00
N ILE A 365 7.45 0.78 -1.51
CA ILE A 365 6.29 -0.04 -1.92
C ILE A 365 5.98 0.21 -3.40
N ALA A 366 5.91 1.47 -3.83
CA ALA A 366 5.67 1.83 -5.22
C ALA A 366 6.69 1.20 -6.18
N GLU A 367 7.98 1.31 -5.86
CA GLU A 367 9.09 0.75 -6.64
C GLU A 367 9.00 -0.78 -6.72
N ARG A 368 8.70 -1.45 -5.61
CA ARG A 368 8.51 -2.91 -5.64
C ARG A 368 7.34 -3.30 -6.53
N VAL A 369 6.19 -2.63 -6.42
CA VAL A 369 5.02 -2.98 -7.24
C VAL A 369 5.33 -2.75 -8.72
N ILE A 370 5.99 -1.65 -9.08
CA ILE A 370 6.40 -1.39 -10.47
C ILE A 370 7.38 -2.45 -10.99
N SER A 371 8.28 -2.96 -10.14
CA SER A 371 9.22 -4.04 -10.53
C SER A 371 8.54 -5.36 -10.90
N LEU A 372 7.25 -5.52 -10.60
CA LEU A 372 6.44 -6.68 -11.01
C LEU A 372 5.78 -6.48 -12.38
N ILE A 373 6.01 -5.34 -13.03
CA ILE A 373 5.42 -4.98 -14.31
C ILE A 373 6.51 -5.04 -15.39
N ASN A 374 6.24 -5.83 -16.42
CA ASN A 374 6.98 -5.87 -17.66
C ASN A 374 6.44 -4.81 -18.62
N PHE A 375 7.34 -4.13 -19.32
CA PHE A 375 7.02 -3.11 -20.31
C PHE A 375 7.68 -3.50 -21.65
N PRO A 376 7.07 -4.43 -22.42
CA PRO A 376 7.71 -5.05 -23.58
C PRO A 376 8.09 -4.07 -24.70
N SER A 377 7.37 -2.94 -24.80
CA SER A 377 7.51 -1.97 -25.89
C SER A 377 8.52 -0.86 -25.64
N GLN A 378 9.37 -0.98 -24.61
CA GLN A 378 10.48 -0.05 -24.38
C GLN A 378 11.82 -0.79 -24.43
N GLN A 379 12.23 -1.19 -25.64
CA GLN A 379 13.66 -1.23 -25.93
C GLN A 379 14.17 0.20 -25.77
N LEU A 380 15.00 0.39 -24.76
CA LEU A 380 15.80 1.58 -24.51
C LEU A 380 16.46 2.01 -25.82
N THR A 381 16.11 3.19 -26.33
CA THR A 381 17.10 4.00 -27.05
C THR A 381 18.18 4.33 -26.02
N GLU A 382 19.24 3.53 -26.00
CA GLU A 382 20.53 3.98 -25.47
C GLU A 382 20.97 5.19 -26.28
N HIS A 383 21.05 6.34 -25.63
CA HIS A 383 21.84 7.49 -26.08
C HIS A 383 22.60 8.06 -24.89
#